data_AF-A0A0F8ZNN2-F1
#
_entry.id   AF-A0A0F8ZNN2-F1
#
_cell.length_a   1.000
_cell.length_b   1.000
_cell.length_c   1.000
_cell.angle_alpha   90.00
_cell.angle_beta   90.00
_cell.angle_gamma   90.00
#
_symmetry.space_group_name_H-M   'P 1'
#
loop_
_entity.id
_entity.type
_entity.pdbx_description
1 polymer ?
#
loop_
_entity_poly.entity_id
_entity_poly.type
_entity_poly.pdbx_seq_one_letter_code
_entity_poly.pdbx_strand_id
1 'polypeptide(L)'
;EGGDRHFKMIETIVDRFAMDWNILVTTHPGVIQEPYHELCKKLKVPLDTEAGAFVLLNNSDALIHAGSIMAVNAHILKIPAYQYGDVNVKGSDSWWASKSAMSQVSPMFKTPTAFVKHFRIPRTGSNANKAAIENLVKGRFGVIDGKATERAAEIISNVKGQFTMCWPDNTNDYSQLTIVQDPAKMCIPRKCGICGRIFGQVSPEWIGMLKKAYDLTVDIKPQYDTHCAHCGARFIKSEK
;
A
#
# COMPACT_ATOMS: atom_id res chain seq x y z
N GLU A 1 1.89 -3.67 -18.45
CA GLU A 1 2.40 -2.36 -18.92
C GLU A 1 2.64 -1.30 -17.83
N GLY A 2 2.01 -1.38 -16.64
CA GLY A 2 2.22 -0.39 -15.56
C GLY A 2 3.56 -0.51 -14.80
N GLY A 3 4.03 -1.74 -14.55
CA GLY A 3 5.23 -2.01 -13.74
C GLY A 3 6.53 -1.44 -14.32
N ASP A 4 6.76 -1.63 -15.62
CA ASP A 4 7.99 -1.16 -16.30
C ASP A 4 8.16 0.36 -16.23
N ARG A 5 7.06 1.12 -16.15
CA ARG A 5 7.11 2.59 -16.06
C ARG A 5 7.61 3.06 -14.70
N HIS A 6 7.27 2.38 -13.62
CA HIS A 6 7.75 2.72 -12.27
C HIS A 6 9.21 2.35 -12.07
N PHE A 7 9.65 1.18 -12.56
CA PHE A 7 11.07 0.81 -12.45
C PHE A 7 11.96 1.73 -13.26
N LYS A 8 11.58 2.03 -14.50
CA LYS A 8 12.31 2.99 -15.34
C LYS A 8 12.39 4.38 -14.71
N MET A 9 11.34 4.80 -14.01
CA MET A 9 11.34 6.05 -13.26
C MET A 9 12.39 6.01 -12.14
N ILE A 10 12.37 4.97 -11.30
CA ILE A 10 13.34 4.80 -10.21
C ILE A 10 14.76 4.80 -10.76
N GLU A 11 15.03 3.99 -11.79
CA GLU A 11 16.34 3.94 -12.45
C GLU A 11 16.78 5.33 -12.94
N THR A 12 15.90 6.09 -13.59
CA THR A 12 16.24 7.43 -14.10
C THR A 12 16.49 8.44 -12.99
N ILE A 13 15.72 8.38 -11.90
CA ILE A 13 15.90 9.27 -10.75
C ILE A 13 17.21 8.95 -10.04
N VAL A 14 17.49 7.67 -9.79
CA VAL A 14 18.74 7.24 -9.14
C VAL A 14 19.94 7.63 -9.98
N ASP A 15 19.95 7.30 -11.27
CA ASP A 15 21.04 7.66 -12.19
C ASP A 15 21.33 9.17 -12.18
N ARG A 16 20.28 9.99 -12.12
CA ARG A 16 20.44 11.45 -12.18
C ARG A 16 20.82 12.10 -10.85
N PHE A 17 20.30 11.61 -9.74
CA PHE A 17 20.33 12.33 -8.46
C PHE A 17 21.14 11.64 -7.37
N ALA A 18 21.51 10.36 -7.49
CA ALA A 18 22.16 9.61 -6.40
C ALA A 18 23.54 10.16 -5.99
N MET A 19 24.18 10.97 -6.85
CA MET A 19 25.45 11.64 -6.52
C MET A 19 25.25 12.83 -5.56
N ASP A 20 24.11 13.50 -5.63
CA ASP A 20 23.81 14.72 -4.87
C ASP A 20 22.78 14.47 -3.75
N TRP A 21 22.07 13.34 -3.79
CA TRP A 21 20.93 13.03 -2.93
C TRP A 21 20.98 11.60 -2.40
N ASN A 22 20.63 11.46 -1.13
CA ASN A 22 20.30 10.15 -0.55
C ASN A 22 18.89 9.76 -1.00
N ILE A 23 18.77 8.69 -1.77
CA ILE A 23 17.48 8.24 -2.33
C ILE A 23 17.02 7.01 -1.55
N LEU A 24 15.83 7.11 -0.97
CA LEU A 24 15.11 5.99 -0.38
C LEU A 24 13.94 5.60 -1.27
N VAL A 25 13.83 4.32 -1.61
CA VAL A 25 12.65 3.78 -2.29
C VAL A 25 11.72 3.20 -1.24
N THR A 26 10.42 3.44 -1.37
CA THR A 26 9.39 2.82 -0.54
C THR A 26 8.22 2.38 -1.41
N THR A 27 7.52 1.34 -0.98
CA THR A 27 6.37 0.78 -1.67
C THR A 27 5.12 0.88 -0.81
N HIS A 28 3.96 0.92 -1.45
CA HIS A 28 2.68 0.92 -0.75
C HIS A 28 2.46 -0.46 -0.09
N PRO A 29 1.82 -0.52 1.11
CA PRO A 29 1.39 -1.78 1.70
C PRO A 29 0.58 -2.63 0.71
N GLY A 30 0.92 -3.92 0.59
CA GLY A 30 0.26 -4.84 -0.34
C GLY A 30 0.87 -4.90 -1.75
N VAL A 31 1.89 -4.09 -2.07
CA VAL A 31 2.69 -4.26 -3.29
C VAL A 31 3.62 -5.48 -3.15
N ILE A 32 3.80 -6.25 -4.23
CA ILE A 32 4.81 -7.33 -4.25
C ILE A 32 6.21 -6.71 -4.21
N GLN A 33 6.99 -7.09 -3.20
CA GLN A 33 8.24 -6.42 -2.86
C GLN A 33 9.46 -6.95 -3.62
N GLU A 34 9.49 -8.25 -3.96
CA GLU A 34 10.67 -8.91 -4.54
C GLU A 34 11.26 -8.17 -5.76
N PRO A 35 10.46 -7.72 -6.74
CA PRO A 35 11.00 -6.96 -7.88
C PRO A 35 11.66 -5.64 -7.49
N TYR A 36 11.15 -4.97 -6.44
CA TYR A 36 11.74 -3.73 -5.93
C TYR A 36 13.02 -4.02 -5.14
N HIS A 37 13.10 -5.13 -4.41
CA HIS A 37 14.33 -5.55 -3.73
C HIS A 37 15.46 -5.77 -4.75
N GLU A 38 15.20 -6.52 -5.81
CA GLU A 38 16.19 -6.77 -6.86
C GLU A 38 16.62 -5.48 -7.58
N LEU A 39 15.66 -4.60 -7.88
CA LEU A 39 15.95 -3.30 -8.47
C LEU A 39 16.81 -2.42 -7.55
N CYS A 40 16.42 -2.28 -6.28
CA CYS A 40 17.12 -1.41 -5.33
C CYS A 40 18.52 -1.96 -5.01
N LYS A 41 18.69 -3.28 -4.95
CA LYS A 41 20.00 -3.94 -4.83
C LYS A 41 20.89 -3.66 -6.04
N LYS A 42 20.37 -3.77 -7.27
CA LYS A 42 21.08 -3.42 -8.51
C LYS A 42 21.51 -1.95 -8.51
N LEU A 43 20.62 -1.05 -8.08
CA LEU A 43 20.84 0.39 -8.04
C LEU A 43 21.64 0.86 -6.80
N LYS A 44 21.90 -0.02 -5.85
CA LYS A 44 22.58 0.27 -4.57
C LYS A 44 21.88 1.38 -3.76
N VAL A 45 20.55 1.35 -3.73
CA VAL A 45 19.73 2.26 -2.90
C VAL A 45 18.92 1.45 -1.89
N PRO A 46 18.62 2.00 -0.70
CA PRO A 46 17.78 1.32 0.28
C PRO A 46 16.32 1.23 -0.19
N LEU A 47 15.66 0.13 0.22
CA LEU A 47 14.23 -0.08 0.10
C LEU A 47 13.62 -0.17 1.51
N ASP A 48 12.63 0.65 1.80
CA ASP A 48 11.86 0.62 3.05
C ASP A 48 10.41 0.20 2.78
N THR A 49 9.99 -0.87 3.45
CA THR A 49 8.67 -1.48 3.34
C THR A 49 7.90 -1.48 4.67
N GLU A 50 8.48 -0.93 5.74
CA GLU A 50 7.97 -1.04 7.11
C GLU A 50 7.60 0.32 7.71
N ALA A 51 8.35 1.37 7.38
CA ALA A 51 8.16 2.68 7.98
C ALA A 51 6.82 3.30 7.55
N GLY A 52 6.12 3.86 8.54
CA GLY A 52 4.93 4.65 8.28
C GLY A 52 5.25 5.94 7.52
N ALA A 53 4.29 6.42 6.72
CA ALA A 53 4.41 7.64 5.92
C ALA A 53 4.91 8.86 6.73
N PHE A 54 4.50 8.99 7.99
CA PHE A 54 4.95 10.09 8.86
C PHE A 54 6.46 10.04 9.14
N VAL A 55 7.00 8.86 9.45
CA VAL A 55 8.44 8.67 9.73
C VAL A 55 9.26 8.97 8.49
N LEU A 56 8.82 8.44 7.34
CA LEU A 56 9.47 8.65 6.06
C LEU A 56 9.54 10.15 5.72
N LEU A 57 8.41 10.86 5.83
CA LEU A 57 8.34 12.28 5.48
C LEU A 57 9.17 13.16 6.42
N ASN A 58 9.16 12.90 7.73
CA ASN A 58 9.98 13.69 8.67
C ASN A 58 11.49 13.60 8.41
N ASN A 59 11.94 12.59 7.68
CA ASN A 59 13.35 12.38 7.34
C ASN A 59 13.64 12.61 5.84
N SER A 60 12.74 13.30 5.14
CA SER A 60 12.84 13.53 3.69
C SER A 60 12.74 15.02 3.34
N ASP A 61 13.59 15.48 2.42
CA ASP A 61 13.56 16.84 1.89
C ASP A 61 12.56 17.02 0.72
N ALA A 62 12.21 15.93 0.05
CA ALA A 62 11.21 15.91 -1.02
C ALA A 62 10.55 14.54 -1.15
N LEU A 63 9.33 14.53 -1.69
CA LEU A 63 8.60 13.31 -2.05
C LEU A 63 8.43 13.21 -3.57
N ILE A 64 8.71 12.04 -4.14
CA ILE A 64 8.31 11.68 -5.50
C ILE A 64 7.26 10.57 -5.39
N HIS A 65 6.07 10.78 -5.96
CA HIS A 65 4.95 9.85 -5.79
C HIS A 65 4.17 9.64 -7.10
N ALA A 66 3.36 8.60 -7.16
CA ALA A 66 2.49 8.31 -8.29
C ALA A 66 1.01 8.48 -7.91
N GLY A 67 0.62 9.65 -7.37
CA GLY A 67 -0.76 9.93 -6.97
C GLY A 67 -1.16 9.46 -5.56
N SER A 68 -0.18 9.11 -4.71
CA SER A 68 -0.42 8.74 -3.30
C SER A 68 -0.95 9.90 -2.44
N ILE A 69 -1.83 9.58 -1.47
CA ILE A 69 -2.27 10.51 -0.42
C ILE A 69 -1.12 11.04 0.45
N MET A 70 0.05 10.37 0.44
CA MET A 70 1.26 10.84 1.10
C MET A 70 1.69 12.23 0.62
N ALA A 71 1.30 12.63 -0.60
CA ALA A 71 1.55 13.98 -1.11
C ALA A 71 0.91 15.06 -0.23
N VAL A 72 -0.32 14.83 0.26
CA VAL A 72 -1.00 15.76 1.16
C VAL A 72 -0.24 15.87 2.48
N ASN A 73 0.21 14.73 3.02
CA ASN A 73 1.00 14.69 4.26
C ASN A 73 2.33 15.44 4.11
N ALA A 74 3.01 15.27 2.98
CA ALA A 74 4.25 15.99 2.68
C ALA A 74 4.02 17.51 2.71
N HIS A 75 2.97 17.99 2.05
CA HIS A 75 2.67 19.41 2.00
C HIS A 75 2.28 20.02 3.35
N ILE A 76 1.59 19.26 4.21
CA ILE A 76 1.32 19.67 5.61
C ILE A 76 2.63 19.92 6.36
N LEU A 77 3.62 19.06 6.13
CA LEU A 77 4.97 19.18 6.69
C LEU A 77 5.86 20.18 5.95
N LYS A 78 5.31 20.93 4.98
CA LYS A 78 6.02 21.88 4.11
C LYS A 78 7.12 21.23 3.27
N ILE A 79 7.01 19.94 3.00
CA ILE A 79 7.89 19.17 2.13
C ILE A 79 7.36 19.25 0.71
N PRO A 80 8.17 19.63 -0.29
CA PRO A 80 7.76 19.59 -1.69
C PRO A 80 7.50 18.14 -2.14
N ALA A 81 6.44 17.96 -2.92
CA ALA A 81 6.09 16.69 -3.52
C ALA A 81 5.93 16.83 -5.03
N TYR A 82 6.27 15.77 -5.77
CA TYR A 82 6.21 15.75 -7.23
C TYR A 82 5.53 14.47 -7.67
N GLN A 83 4.55 14.61 -8.56
CA GLN A 83 3.86 13.47 -9.10
C GLN A 83 4.55 13.01 -10.39
N TYR A 84 4.95 11.74 -10.42
CA TYR A 84 5.43 11.10 -11.63
C TYR A 84 4.46 10.01 -12.07
N GLY A 85 3.94 10.16 -13.27
CA GLY A 85 2.88 9.30 -13.78
C GLY A 85 1.58 9.47 -12.98
N ASP A 86 0.54 8.80 -13.47
CA ASP A 86 -0.71 8.67 -12.75
C ASP A 86 -1.07 7.18 -12.82
N VAL A 87 -1.12 6.54 -11.65
CA VAL A 87 -1.50 5.12 -11.52
C VAL A 87 -2.95 4.87 -11.95
N ASN A 88 -3.73 5.93 -12.19
CA ASN A 88 -5.15 5.86 -12.49
C ASN A 88 -5.50 6.18 -13.96
N VAL A 89 -4.54 6.19 -14.88
CA VAL A 89 -4.73 6.76 -16.23
C VAL A 89 -5.55 5.87 -17.18
N LYS A 90 -5.77 4.58 -16.90
CA LYS A 90 -6.61 3.74 -17.78
C LYS A 90 -7.42 2.70 -17.00
N GLY A 91 -8.75 2.81 -17.10
CA GLY A 91 -9.68 1.74 -16.73
C GLY A 91 -10.28 1.80 -15.33
N SER A 92 -9.83 2.70 -14.46
CA SER A 92 -10.56 2.96 -13.21
C SER A 92 -11.67 3.96 -13.52
N ASP A 93 -12.89 3.48 -13.76
CA ASP A 93 -14.15 4.25 -13.74
C ASP A 93 -14.47 4.80 -12.33
N SER A 94 -13.44 4.94 -11.51
CA SER A 94 -13.51 5.58 -10.22
C SER A 94 -13.58 7.09 -10.45
N TRP A 95 -14.66 7.72 -10.02
CA TRP A 95 -14.88 9.18 -10.11
C TRP A 95 -13.75 10.02 -9.47
N TRP A 96 -12.86 9.39 -8.68
CA TRP A 96 -11.69 10.00 -8.03
C TRP A 96 -10.34 9.74 -8.73
N ALA A 97 -10.32 9.04 -9.87
CA ALA A 97 -9.08 8.58 -10.50
C ALA A 97 -8.60 9.52 -11.64
N SER A 98 -9.50 9.92 -12.54
CA SER A 98 -9.15 10.82 -13.64
C SER A 98 -9.43 12.28 -13.27
N LYS A 99 -8.44 13.16 -13.43
CA LYS A 99 -8.53 14.61 -13.11
C LYS A 99 -8.93 14.96 -11.66
N SER A 100 -8.82 14.03 -10.72
CA SER A 100 -9.22 14.31 -9.34
C SER A 100 -8.32 15.33 -8.67
N ALA A 101 -8.85 16.02 -7.67
CA ALA A 101 -8.07 16.96 -6.88
C ALA A 101 -6.80 16.31 -6.29
N MET A 102 -6.83 14.99 -6.01
CA MET A 102 -5.66 14.25 -5.53
C MET A 102 -4.49 14.22 -6.52
N SER A 103 -4.77 13.97 -7.81
CA SER A 103 -3.72 13.96 -8.85
C SER A 103 -3.20 15.35 -9.23
N GLN A 104 -3.79 16.39 -8.65
CA GLN A 104 -3.42 17.79 -8.87
C GLN A 104 -2.71 18.42 -7.67
N VAL A 105 -2.59 17.70 -6.55
CA VAL A 105 -1.97 18.19 -5.31
C VAL A 105 -0.51 18.64 -5.54
N SER A 106 0.21 17.90 -6.38
CA SER A 106 1.62 18.11 -6.68
C SER A 106 1.82 18.34 -8.18
N PRO A 107 2.87 19.06 -8.61
CA PRO A 107 3.22 19.17 -10.02
C PRO A 107 3.41 17.78 -10.66
N MET A 108 2.70 17.52 -11.76
CA MET A 108 2.70 16.23 -12.45
C MET A 108 3.61 16.24 -13.67
N PHE A 109 4.45 15.21 -13.79
CA PHE A 109 5.35 15.01 -14.93
C PHE A 109 5.03 13.69 -15.64
N LYS A 110 4.95 13.75 -16.97
CA LYS A 110 4.64 12.61 -17.82
C LYS A 110 5.89 11.84 -18.27
N THR A 111 7.06 12.45 -18.19
CA THR A 111 8.33 11.86 -18.66
C THR A 111 9.46 12.11 -17.67
N PRO A 112 10.46 11.21 -17.56
CA PRO A 112 11.58 11.38 -16.65
C PRO A 112 12.38 12.64 -16.95
N THR A 113 12.61 12.93 -18.23
CA THR A 113 13.35 14.12 -18.68
C THR A 113 12.65 15.41 -18.26
N ALA A 114 11.32 15.48 -18.37
CA ALA A 114 10.56 16.65 -17.92
C ALA A 114 10.65 16.80 -16.40
N PHE A 115 10.55 15.70 -15.66
CA PHE A 115 10.73 15.69 -14.21
C PHE A 115 12.11 16.21 -13.81
N VAL A 116 13.19 15.60 -14.32
CA VAL A 116 14.58 15.98 -14.01
C VAL A 116 14.86 17.45 -14.30
N LYS A 117 14.34 17.97 -15.42
CA LYS A 117 14.54 19.39 -15.79
C LYS A 117 13.94 20.35 -14.77
N HIS A 118 12.78 20.01 -14.19
CA HIS A 118 11.99 20.88 -13.31
C HIS A 118 12.10 20.52 -11.83
N PHE A 119 12.72 19.39 -11.49
CA PHE A 119 12.98 19.03 -10.10
C PHE A 119 13.89 20.07 -9.47
N ARG A 120 13.36 20.77 -8.48
CA ARG A 120 14.03 21.85 -7.75
C ARG A 120 13.52 21.78 -6.33
N ILE A 121 14.37 21.41 -5.37
CA ILE A 121 14.00 21.53 -3.96
C ILE A 121 13.93 23.04 -3.65
N PRO A 122 12.76 23.58 -3.31
CA PRO A 122 12.67 24.96 -2.89
C PRO A 122 13.53 25.15 -1.64
N ARG A 123 14.24 26.27 -1.52
CA ARG A 123 14.99 26.59 -0.29
C ARG A 123 14.10 26.57 0.96
N THR A 124 12.80 26.80 0.78
CA THR A 124 11.77 26.67 1.82
C THR A 124 10.41 26.34 1.19
N GLY A 125 9.68 25.39 1.76
CA GLY A 125 8.23 25.29 1.61
C GLY A 125 7.69 24.21 0.66
N SER A 126 6.37 24.05 0.72
CA SER A 126 5.58 23.15 -0.12
C SER A 126 5.34 23.75 -1.52
N ASN A 127 5.30 22.89 -2.53
CA ASN A 127 4.90 23.22 -3.91
C ASN A 127 3.44 22.76 -4.20
N ALA A 128 2.60 22.69 -3.18
CA ALA A 128 1.21 22.25 -3.30
C ALA A 128 0.38 23.17 -4.21
N ASN A 129 -0.50 22.56 -4.99
CA ASN A 129 -1.62 23.26 -5.58
C ASN A 129 -2.69 23.55 -4.51
N LYS A 130 -2.76 24.80 -4.03
CA LYS A 130 -3.68 25.20 -2.97
C LYS A 130 -5.15 24.94 -3.31
N ALA A 131 -5.56 25.18 -4.57
CA ALA A 131 -6.93 24.92 -4.99
C ALA A 131 -7.28 23.42 -4.92
N ALA A 132 -6.33 22.55 -5.27
CA ALA A 132 -6.51 21.11 -5.14
C ALA A 132 -6.64 20.68 -3.66
N ILE A 133 -5.82 21.25 -2.77
CA ILE A 133 -5.91 21.00 -1.32
C ILE A 133 -7.25 21.49 -0.77
N GLU A 134 -7.70 22.69 -1.12
CA GLU A 134 -9.00 23.23 -0.69
C GLU A 134 -10.17 22.36 -1.13
N ASN A 135 -10.14 21.86 -2.37
CA ASN A 135 -11.14 20.92 -2.87
C ASN A 135 -11.14 19.61 -2.08
N LEU A 136 -9.97 19.09 -1.72
CA LEU A 136 -9.85 17.89 -0.90
C LEU A 136 -10.32 18.10 0.53
N VAL A 137 -10.05 19.25 1.14
CA VAL A 137 -10.54 19.64 2.47
C VAL A 137 -12.07 19.69 2.47
N LYS A 138 -12.69 20.33 1.47
CA LYS A 138 -14.15 20.46 1.39
C LYS A 138 -14.84 19.14 1.05
N GLY A 139 -14.26 18.34 0.17
CA GLY A 139 -14.93 17.17 -0.40
C GLY A 139 -14.55 15.81 0.18
N ARG A 140 -13.42 15.69 0.92
CA ARG A 140 -12.88 14.37 1.30
C ARG A 140 -12.25 14.28 2.67
N PHE A 141 -11.25 15.11 2.97
CA PHE A 141 -10.48 14.99 4.21
C PHE A 141 -11.12 15.72 5.39
N GLY A 142 -12.02 16.66 5.12
CA GLY A 142 -12.47 17.61 6.13
C GLY A 142 -11.33 18.55 6.54
N VAL A 143 -11.49 19.20 7.68
CA VAL A 143 -10.54 20.19 8.19
C VAL A 143 -9.21 19.52 8.58
N ILE A 144 -8.11 20.05 8.04
CA ILE A 144 -6.74 19.60 8.32
C ILE A 144 -6.10 20.57 9.33
N ASP A 145 -6.42 20.39 10.60
CA ASP A 145 -5.98 21.25 11.72
C ASP A 145 -5.25 20.49 12.84
N GLY A 146 -4.92 19.22 12.60
CA GLY A 146 -4.29 18.34 13.58
C GLY A 146 -5.23 17.78 14.65
N LYS A 147 -6.52 18.14 14.65
CA LYS A 147 -7.52 17.69 15.65
C LYS A 147 -8.45 16.59 15.13
N ALA A 148 -8.08 15.93 14.03
CA ALA A 148 -8.91 14.89 13.41
C ALA A 148 -9.20 13.74 14.38
N THR A 149 -8.20 13.30 15.16
CA THR A 149 -8.36 12.23 16.17
C THR A 149 -9.28 12.65 17.32
N GLU A 150 -9.16 13.89 17.81
CA GLU A 150 -10.04 14.43 18.86
C GLU A 150 -11.50 14.45 18.38
N ARG A 151 -11.75 15.00 17.18
CA ARG A 151 -13.08 15.00 16.57
C ARG A 151 -13.63 13.59 16.37
N ALA A 152 -12.80 12.66 15.88
CA ALA A 152 -13.23 11.28 15.68
C ALA A 152 -13.59 10.61 17.01
N ALA A 153 -12.79 10.83 18.07
CA ALA A 153 -13.05 10.29 19.40
C ALA A 153 -14.34 10.84 20.02
N GLU A 154 -14.61 12.13 19.85
CA GLU A 154 -15.86 12.77 20.28
C GLU A 154 -17.07 12.15 19.58
N ILE A 155 -17.02 12.02 18.24
CA ILE A 155 -18.09 11.40 17.45
C ILE A 155 -18.31 9.96 17.90
N ILE A 156 -17.25 9.15 17.98
CA ILE A 156 -17.32 7.74 18.41
C ILE A 156 -17.94 7.62 19.81
N SER A 157 -17.55 8.50 20.73
CA SER A 157 -18.08 8.50 22.10
C SER A 157 -19.59 8.80 22.11
N ASN A 158 -20.03 9.73 21.28
CA ASN A 158 -21.45 10.11 21.16
C ASN A 158 -22.32 9.03 20.50
N VAL A 159 -21.74 8.21 19.62
CA VAL A 159 -22.45 7.12 18.93
C VAL A 159 -22.23 5.74 19.57
N LYS A 160 -21.47 5.67 20.66
CA LYS A 160 -21.14 4.42 21.36
C LYS A 160 -22.42 3.74 21.84
N GLY A 161 -22.62 2.49 21.43
CA GLY A 161 -23.82 1.69 21.77
C GLY A 161 -25.03 1.93 20.84
N GLN A 162 -24.94 2.88 19.91
CA GLN A 162 -25.98 3.12 18.89
C GLN A 162 -25.72 2.32 17.61
N PHE A 163 -24.48 1.87 17.40
CA PHE A 163 -24.07 1.08 16.24
C PHE A 163 -23.16 -0.05 16.68
N THR A 164 -23.31 -1.21 16.05
CA THR A 164 -22.29 -2.27 16.07
C THR A 164 -21.25 -1.89 15.03
N MET A 165 -19.98 -1.73 15.40
CA MET A 165 -18.93 -1.53 14.40
C MET A 165 -18.78 -2.82 13.58
N CYS A 166 -19.24 -2.76 12.33
CA CYS A 166 -18.99 -3.76 11.32
C CYS A 166 -17.82 -3.27 10.47
N TRP A 167 -16.82 -4.11 10.24
CA TRP A 167 -15.90 -3.85 9.13
C TRP A 167 -16.69 -3.97 7.83
N PRO A 168 -16.61 -3.00 6.89
CA PRO A 168 -17.29 -3.13 5.62
C PRO A 168 -16.78 -4.37 4.90
N ASP A 169 -17.68 -5.08 4.22
CA ASP A 169 -17.26 -6.09 3.25
C ASP A 169 -16.33 -5.42 2.24
N ASN A 170 -15.27 -6.13 1.85
CA ASN A 170 -14.20 -5.56 1.03
C ASN A 170 -14.76 -5.20 -0.38
N THR A 171 -15.05 -3.92 -0.63
CA THR A 171 -15.74 -3.42 -1.84
C THR A 171 -14.83 -3.10 -3.02
N ASN A 172 -13.51 -3.27 -2.87
CA ASN A 172 -12.58 -3.04 -3.95
C ASN A 172 -12.64 -4.20 -4.97
N ASP A 173 -12.72 -3.88 -6.26
CA ASP A 173 -12.52 -4.84 -7.35
C ASP A 173 -11.02 -5.17 -7.46
N TYR A 174 -10.66 -6.33 -6.94
CA TYR A 174 -9.29 -6.87 -6.95
C TYR A 174 -9.05 -7.84 -8.11
N SER A 175 -9.60 -7.58 -9.30
CA SER A 175 -9.29 -8.34 -10.53
C SER A 175 -7.81 -8.33 -10.96
N GLN A 176 -6.90 -7.77 -10.16
CA GLN A 176 -5.46 -7.97 -10.31
C GLN A 176 -5.07 -9.40 -9.91
N LEU A 177 -4.19 -10.01 -10.70
CA LEU A 177 -3.66 -11.39 -10.61
C LEU A 177 -3.04 -11.81 -9.25
N THR A 178 -3.06 -10.94 -8.25
CA THR A 178 -2.32 -11.07 -6.98
C THR A 178 -3.19 -11.40 -5.78
N ILE A 179 -4.52 -11.54 -5.91
CA ILE A 179 -5.41 -11.87 -4.78
C ILE A 179 -6.42 -12.95 -5.16
N VAL A 180 -6.58 -13.91 -4.25
CA VAL A 180 -7.37 -15.14 -4.45
C VAL A 180 -8.86 -14.85 -4.45
N GLN A 181 -9.55 -15.28 -5.51
CA GLN A 181 -10.95 -14.92 -5.80
C GLN A 181 -12.00 -15.63 -4.92
N ASP A 182 -11.62 -16.64 -4.14
CA ASP A 182 -12.54 -17.35 -3.25
C ASP A 182 -11.81 -17.90 -2.02
N PRO A 183 -11.92 -17.26 -0.85
CA PRO A 183 -11.32 -17.73 0.39
C PRO A 183 -11.76 -19.15 0.79
N ALA A 184 -12.95 -19.59 0.35
CA ALA A 184 -13.45 -20.94 0.62
C ALA A 184 -12.68 -22.02 -0.16
N LYS A 185 -11.99 -21.65 -1.25
CA LYS A 185 -11.08 -22.55 -1.98
C LYS A 185 -9.69 -22.62 -1.35
N MET A 186 -9.30 -21.58 -0.61
CA MET A 186 -8.02 -21.53 0.11
C MET A 186 -8.03 -22.36 1.37
N CYS A 187 -9.20 -22.45 2.04
CA CYS A 187 -9.32 -23.02 3.36
C CYS A 187 -10.49 -24.01 3.45
N ILE A 188 -10.23 -25.23 3.93
CA ILE A 188 -11.26 -26.20 4.29
C ILE A 188 -11.73 -25.88 5.72
N PRO A 189 -13.03 -25.72 5.97
CA PRO A 189 -13.53 -25.54 7.33
C PRO A 189 -13.32 -26.82 8.15
N ARG A 190 -12.72 -26.67 9.33
CA ARG A 190 -12.52 -27.72 10.33
C ARG A 190 -13.19 -27.31 11.64
N LYS A 191 -13.70 -28.27 12.40
CA LYS A 191 -14.26 -28.02 13.73
C LYS A 191 -13.31 -28.56 14.80
N CYS A 192 -12.99 -27.74 15.79
CA CYS A 192 -12.24 -28.22 16.94
C CYS A 192 -13.11 -29.16 17.77
N GLY A 193 -12.66 -30.40 17.98
CA GLY A 193 -13.34 -31.38 18.81
C GLY A 193 -13.36 -31.04 20.30
N ILE A 194 -12.50 -30.12 20.76
CA ILE A 194 -12.42 -29.71 22.18
C ILE A 194 -13.26 -28.47 22.44
N CYS A 195 -12.97 -27.34 21.79
CA CYS A 195 -13.69 -26.09 22.03
C CYS A 195 -14.91 -25.88 21.13
N GLY A 196 -15.18 -26.82 20.21
CA GLY A 196 -16.33 -26.79 19.32
C GLY A 196 -16.29 -25.73 18.20
N ARG A 197 -15.28 -24.85 18.17
CA ARG A 197 -15.19 -23.75 17.21
C ARG A 197 -14.74 -24.22 15.83
N ILE A 198 -15.30 -23.58 14.79
CA ILE A 198 -14.90 -23.79 13.40
C ILE A 198 -13.69 -22.91 13.09
N PHE A 199 -12.68 -23.44 12.40
CA PHE A 199 -11.51 -22.73 11.92
C PHE A 199 -11.15 -23.17 10.49
N GLY A 200 -10.45 -22.33 9.74
CA GLY A 200 -10.00 -22.67 8.38
C GLY A 200 -8.62 -23.34 8.38
N GLN A 201 -8.46 -24.40 7.60
CA GLN A 201 -7.16 -25.03 7.32
C GLN A 201 -6.84 -24.89 5.84
N VAL A 202 -5.62 -24.45 5.49
CA VAL A 202 -5.22 -24.26 4.08
C VAL A 202 -5.36 -25.57 3.30
N SER A 203 -5.98 -25.51 2.11
CA SER A 203 -6.23 -26.69 1.28
C SER A 203 -4.94 -27.18 0.59
N PRO A 204 -4.69 -28.51 0.54
CA PRO A 204 -3.55 -29.07 -0.19
C PRO A 204 -3.55 -28.71 -1.69
N GLU A 205 -4.74 -28.62 -2.29
CA GLU A 205 -4.95 -28.25 -3.69
C GLU A 205 -4.46 -26.82 -3.96
N TRP A 206 -4.74 -25.89 -3.05
CA TRP A 206 -4.24 -24.51 -3.15
C TRP A 206 -2.72 -24.42 -3.03
N ILE A 207 -2.11 -25.19 -2.13
CA ILE A 207 -0.64 -25.27 -2.02
C ILE A 207 -0.04 -25.82 -3.32
N GLY A 208 -0.68 -26.81 -3.95
CA GLY A 208 -0.27 -27.34 -5.26
C GLY A 208 -0.35 -26.30 -6.39
N MET A 209 -1.41 -25.49 -6.40
CA MET A 209 -1.55 -24.38 -7.36
C MET A 209 -0.45 -23.33 -7.18
N LEU A 210 -0.13 -22.97 -5.94
CA LEU A 210 0.96 -22.03 -5.64
C LEU A 210 2.32 -22.56 -6.11
N LYS A 211 2.63 -23.84 -5.85
CA LYS A 211 3.89 -24.45 -6.34
C LYS A 211 4.04 -24.32 -7.85
N LYS A 212 2.98 -24.60 -8.60
CA LYS A 212 2.97 -24.52 -10.06
C LYS A 212 3.07 -23.09 -10.58
N ALA A 213 2.37 -22.14 -9.96
CA ALA A 213 2.34 -20.75 -10.41
C ALA A 213 3.69 -20.03 -10.21
N TYR A 214 4.46 -20.43 -9.20
CA TYR A 214 5.73 -19.80 -8.83
C TYR A 214 6.96 -20.68 -9.10
N ASP A 215 6.79 -21.76 -9.86
CA ASP A 215 7.85 -22.75 -10.18
C ASP A 215 8.67 -23.20 -8.95
N LEU A 216 7.98 -23.41 -7.83
CA LEU A 216 8.62 -23.75 -6.56
C LEU A 216 9.01 -25.23 -6.56
N THR A 217 10.31 -25.50 -6.53
CA THR A 217 10.89 -26.86 -6.49
C THR A 217 10.93 -27.45 -5.08
N VAL A 218 10.69 -26.64 -4.05
CA VAL A 218 10.67 -27.04 -2.64
C VAL A 218 9.35 -27.72 -2.28
N ASP A 219 9.45 -28.89 -1.64
CA ASP A 219 8.27 -29.63 -1.20
C ASP A 219 7.67 -28.99 0.07
N ILE A 220 6.84 -27.96 -0.13
CA ILE A 220 6.03 -27.36 0.93
C ILE A 220 5.01 -28.41 1.37
N LYS A 221 5.29 -29.06 2.50
CA LYS A 221 4.32 -29.88 3.22
C LYS A 221 3.58 -28.95 4.19
N PRO A 222 2.24 -28.93 4.19
CA PRO A 222 1.52 -28.25 5.26
C PRO A 222 2.01 -28.86 6.58
N GLN A 223 2.61 -28.06 7.46
CA GLN A 223 2.98 -28.55 8.78
C GLN A 223 1.70 -29.08 9.44
N TYR A 224 1.62 -30.39 9.61
CA TYR A 224 0.46 -31.08 10.18
C TYR A 224 0.29 -30.85 11.68
N ASP A 225 1.10 -29.97 12.28
CA ASP A 225 0.86 -29.39 13.60
C ASP A 225 -0.36 -28.45 13.56
N THR A 226 -1.50 -29.05 13.26
CA THR A 226 -2.81 -28.46 13.44
C THR A 226 -2.99 -28.28 14.94
N HIS A 227 -2.82 -27.05 15.39
CA HIS A 227 -3.30 -26.62 16.68
C HIS A 227 -4.52 -25.74 16.44
N CYS A 228 -5.51 -25.83 17.31
CA CYS A 228 -6.64 -24.94 17.27
C CYS A 228 -6.14 -23.51 17.52
N ALA A 229 -6.30 -22.61 16.55
CA ALA A 229 -5.91 -21.21 16.68
C ALA A 229 -6.61 -20.47 17.84
N HIS A 230 -7.69 -21.04 18.39
CA HIS A 230 -8.44 -20.45 19.50
C HIS A 230 -8.06 -20.97 20.88
N CYS A 231 -7.76 -22.26 21.04
CA CYS A 231 -7.47 -22.84 22.35
C CYS A 231 -6.10 -23.54 22.45
N GLY A 232 -5.31 -23.52 21.37
CA GLY A 232 -3.98 -24.15 21.33
C GLY A 232 -4.01 -25.68 21.32
N ALA A 233 -5.18 -26.31 21.33
CA ALA A 233 -5.31 -27.77 21.32
C ALA A 233 -4.65 -28.36 20.08
N ARG A 234 -3.61 -29.17 20.26
CA ARG A 234 -2.94 -29.91 19.18
C ARG A 234 -3.82 -31.09 18.77
N PHE A 235 -4.15 -31.17 17.49
CA PHE A 235 -4.81 -32.34 16.92
C PHE A 235 -3.73 -33.38 16.64
N ILE A 236 -3.46 -34.23 17.64
CA ILE A 236 -2.58 -35.39 17.44
C ILE A 236 -3.38 -36.39 16.62
N LYS A 237 -2.94 -36.64 15.39
CA LYS A 237 -3.50 -37.72 14.57
C LYS A 237 -3.17 -39.02 15.30
N SER A 238 -4.16 -39.73 15.84
CA SER A 238 -3.91 -41.08 16.36
C SER A 238 -3.53 -41.94 15.16
N GLU A 239 -2.31 -42.46 15.15
CA GLU A 239 -1.90 -43.44 14.15
C GLU A 239 -2.83 -44.66 14.30
N LYS A 240 -3.59 -44.95 13.24
CA LYS A 240 -4.13 -46.27 12.94
C LYS A 240 -3.43 -46.76 11.69
#